data_AF-A0A508B5S7-F1
#
_entry.id   AF-A0A508B5S7-F1
#
_cell.length_a   1.000
_cell.length_b   1.000
_cell.length_c   1.000
_cell.angle_alpha   90.00
_cell.angle_beta   90.00
_cell.angle_gamma   90.00
#
_symmetry.space_group_name_H-M   'P 1'
#
loop_
_entity.id
_entity.type
_entity.pdbx_description
1 polymer ?
#
loop_
_entity_poly.entity_id
_entity_poly.type
_entity_poly.pdbx_seq_one_letter_code
_entity_poly.pdbx_strand_id
1 'polypeptide(L)' 'AAMLAQGLPAFEAACCGALLHSLAADAAAAEAGERGLLPSDLMPWLRRLGNPPSRSFPESARNE' A
#
# COMPACT_ATOMS: atom_id res chain seq x y z
N ALA A 1 6.58 -3.67 -11.08
CA ALA A 1 8.03 -3.77 -10.80
C ALA A 1 8.32 -3.98 -9.31
N ALA A 2 7.90 -3.08 -8.40
CA ALA A 2 8.20 -3.21 -6.97
C ALA A 2 7.76 -4.54 -6.34
N MET A 3 6.53 -5.00 -6.61
CA MET A 3 6.02 -6.27 -6.07
C MET A 3 6.74 -7.49 -6.69
N LEU A 4 7.04 -7.44 -7.98
CA LEU A 4 7.82 -8.47 -8.66
C LEU A 4 9.23 -8.59 -8.07
N ALA A 5 9.87 -7.45 -7.79
CA ALA A 5 11.19 -7.38 -7.14
C ALA A 5 11.18 -7.90 -5.70
N GLN A 6 10.01 -7.95 -5.06
CA GLN A 6 9.82 -8.58 -3.74
C GLN A 6 9.58 -10.10 -3.84
N GLY A 7 9.60 -10.69 -5.04
CA GLY A 7 9.49 -12.13 -5.25
C GLY A 7 8.07 -12.63 -5.49
N LEU A 8 7.07 -11.76 -5.64
CA LEU A 8 5.73 -12.19 -6.04
C LEU A 8 5.76 -12.70 -7.49
N PRO A 9 4.96 -13.73 -7.84
CA PRO A 9 4.82 -14.14 -9.23
C PRO A 9 4.18 -13.03 -10.07
N ALA A 10 4.44 -13.05 -11.38
CA ALA A 10 4.23 -11.86 -12.22
C ALA A 10 2.77 -11.37 -12.26
N PHE A 11 1.81 -12.28 -12.26
CA PHE A 11 0.40 -11.94 -12.29
C PHE A 11 -0.03 -11.29 -10.95
N GLU A 12 0.30 -11.94 -9.84
CA GLU A 12 0.03 -11.45 -8.48
C GLU A 12 0.74 -10.13 -8.22
N ALA A 13 1.97 -9.97 -8.68
CA ALA A 13 2.71 -8.71 -8.58
C ALA A 13 2.01 -7.57 -9.31
N ALA A 14 1.43 -7.84 -10.49
CA ALA A 14 0.65 -6.85 -11.23
C ALA A 14 -0.66 -6.53 -10.50
N CYS A 15 -1.38 -7.54 -10.02
CA CYS A 15 -2.62 -7.36 -9.25
C CYS A 15 -2.38 -6.56 -7.95
N CYS A 16 -1.39 -6.94 -7.14
CA CYS A 16 -1.05 -6.23 -5.92
C CYS A 16 -0.59 -4.80 -6.19
N GLY A 17 0.19 -4.58 -7.25
CA GLY A 17 0.62 -3.24 -7.65
C GLY A 17 -0.55 -2.34 -8.04
N ALA A 18 -1.49 -2.86 -8.84
CA ALA A 18 -2.69 -2.13 -9.23
C ALA A 18 -3.59 -1.84 -8.03
N LEU A 19 -3.83 -2.83 -7.16
CA LEU A 19 -4.63 -2.66 -5.95
C LEU A 19 -4.03 -1.60 -5.02
N LEU A 20 -2.73 -1.68 -4.73
CA LEU A 20 -2.04 -0.71 -3.89
C LEU A 20 -2.13 0.71 -4.47
N HIS A 21 -2.02 0.85 -5.80
CA HIS A 21 -2.15 2.13 -6.47
C HIS A 21 -3.56 2.71 -6.36
N SER A 22 -4.59 1.89 -6.59
CA SER A 22 -5.99 2.32 -6.44
C SER A 22 -6.31 2.75 -5.00
N LEU A 23 -5.86 1.97 -4.01
CA LEU A 23 -6.07 2.33 -2.59
C LEU A 23 -5.38 3.64 -2.21
N ALA A 24 -4.19 3.92 -2.77
CA ALA A 24 -3.52 5.19 -2.57
C ALA A 24 -4.28 6.35 -3.23
N ALA A 25 -4.87 6.14 -4.41
CA ALA A 25 -5.69 7.14 -5.09
C ALA A 25 -6.97 7.45 -4.30
N ASP A 26 -7.68 6.41 -3.84
CA ASP A 26 -8.89 6.56 -3.03
C ASP A 26 -8.60 7.33 -1.73
N ALA A 27 -7.50 7.03 -1.05
CA ALA A 27 -7.10 7.72 0.16
C ALA A 27 -6.75 9.20 -0.09
N ALA A 28 -6.00 9.49 -1.16
CA ALA A 28 -5.67 10.86 -1.53
C ALA A 28 -6.93 11.67 -1.93
N ALA A 29 -7.83 11.06 -2.70
CA ALA A 29 -9.09 11.67 -3.09
C ALA A 29 -10.02 11.90 -1.89
N ALA A 30 -10.02 11.01 -0.90
CA ALA A 30 -10.79 11.20 0.32
C ALA A 30 -10.30 12.39 1.15
N GLU A 31 -9.01 12.75 1.08
CA GLU A 31 -8.44 13.88 1.81
C GLU A 31 -8.61 15.22 1.06
N ALA A 32 -8.34 15.24 -0.25
CA ALA A 32 -8.24 16.48 -1.03
C ALA A 32 -9.25 16.61 -2.19
N GLY A 33 -10.07 15.58 -2.42
CA GLY A 33 -11.01 15.47 -3.54
C GLY A 33 -10.42 14.77 -4.77
N GLU A 34 -11.30 14.29 -5.64
CA GLU A 34 -10.94 13.54 -6.85
C GLU A 34 -10.47 14.44 -8.01
N ARG A 35 -11.03 15.65 -8.11
CA ARG A 35 -10.76 16.57 -9.22
C ARG A 35 -9.41 17.26 -9.02
N GLY A 36 -8.52 17.10 -10.00
CA GLY A 36 -7.18 17.69 -9.96
C GLY A 36 -6.14 16.84 -9.22
N LEU A 37 -6.50 15.61 -8.82
CA LEU A 37 -5.59 14.66 -8.20
C LEU A 37 -4.40 14.36 -9.13
N LEU A 38 -3.18 14.59 -8.62
CA LEU A 38 -1.94 14.35 -9.34
C LEU A 38 -1.33 13.00 -8.96
N PRO A 39 -0.57 12.35 -9.85
CA PRO A 39 0.16 11.13 -9.51
C PRO A 39 1.11 11.28 -8.31
N SER A 40 1.67 12.48 -8.09
CA SER A 40 2.53 12.79 -6.94
C SER A 40 1.79 12.71 -5.60
N ASP A 41 0.48 12.95 -5.60
CA ASP A 41 -0.33 13.00 -4.39
C ASP A 41 -0.53 11.61 -3.78
N LEU A 42 -0.32 10.55 -4.58
CA LEU A 42 -0.37 9.17 -4.12
C LEU A 42 0.88 8.76 -3.35
N MET A 43 2.02 9.43 -3.52
CA MET A 43 3.31 8.99 -2.97
C MET A 43 3.30 8.80 -1.43
N PRO A 44 2.74 9.73 -0.63
CA PRO A 44 2.63 9.54 0.82
C PRO A 44 1.79 8.31 1.18
N TRP A 45 0.70 8.07 0.46
CA TRP A 45 -0.21 6.95 0.68
C TRP A 45 0.39 5.61 0.26
N LEU A 46 1.08 5.54 -0.87
CA LEU A 46 1.82 4.35 -1.31
C LEU A 46 2.85 3.92 -0.28
N ARG A 47 3.59 4.87 0.32
CA ARG A 47 4.55 4.56 1.39
C ARG A 47 3.86 4.02 2.63
N ARG A 48 2.76 4.64 3.06
CA ARG A 48 2.03 4.24 4.28
C ARG A 48 1.37 2.86 4.13
N LEU A 49 0.75 2.60 2.99
CA LEU A 49 0.04 1.35 2.71
C LEU A 49 1.00 0.21 2.37
N GLY A 50 2.06 0.49 1.60
CA GLY A 50 3.05 -0.50 1.18
C GLY A 50 4.10 -0.84 2.24
N ASN A 51 4.20 -0.04 3.31
CA ASN A 51 5.10 -0.28 4.43
C ASN A 51 4.41 0.06 5.77
N PRO A 52 3.40 -0.75 6.17
CA PRO A 52 2.72 -0.53 7.44
C PRO A 52 3.68 -0.76 8.61
N PRO A 53 3.47 -0.08 9.76
CA PRO A 53 4.28 -0.35 10.94
C PRO A 53 4.18 -1.82 11.32
N SER A 54 5.30 -2.43 11.72
CA SER A 54 5.32 -3.79 12.23
C SER A 54 4.33 -3.89 13.38
N ARG A 55 3.29 -4.72 13.25
CA ARG A 55 2.44 -5.06 14.38
C ARG A 55 3.31 -5.79 15.39
N SER A 56 3.66 -5.11 16.48
CA SER A 56 4.15 -5.78 17.67
C SER A 56 2.99 -6.58 18.25
N PHE A 57 3.05 -7.91 18.14
CA PHE A 57 2.18 -8.75 18.93
C PHE A 57 2.54 -8.59 20.41
N PRO A 58 1.56 -8.40 21.31
CA PRO A 58 1.83 -8.39 22.74
C PRO A 58 2.52 -9.69 23.14
N GLU A 59 3.52 -9.58 24.01
CA GLU A 59 4.39 -10.68 24.43
C GLU A 59 3.62 -11.86 25.05
N SER A 60 2.42 -11.62 25.55
CA SER A 60 1.49 -12.64 26.07
C SER A 60 1.02 -13.66 25.04
N ALA A 61 1.13 -13.38 23.73
CA ALA A 61 0.65 -14.27 22.66
C ALA A 61 1.73 -15.22 22.10
N ARG A 62 2.94 -15.27 22.68
CA ARG A 62 4.06 -16.09 22.18
C ARG A 62 4.30 -17.39 22.95
N ASN A 63 3.62 -17.59 24.08
CA ASN A 63 3.85 -18.71 25.02
C ASN A 63 2.57 -19.51 25.32
N GLU A 64 1.73 -19.73 24.31
CA GLU A 64 0.67 -20.76 24.29
C GLU A 64 0.84 -21.59 23.01
#